data_AF-A0A5J4KXI7-F1
#
_entry.id   AF-A0A5J4KXI7-F1
#
_cell.length_a   1.000
_cell.length_b   1.000
_cell.length_c   1.000
_cell.angle_alpha   90.00
_cell.angle_beta   90.00
_cell.angle_gamma   90.00
#
_symmetry.space_group_name_H-M   'P 1'
#
loop_
_entity.id
_entity.type
_entity.pdbx_description
1 polymer ?
#
loop_
_entity_poly.entity_id
_entity_poly.type
_entity_poly.pdbx_seq_one_letter_code
_entity_poly.pdbx_strand_id
1 'polypeptide(L)'
;MVSGHALSTERNKLSKSKSNSTGGPLALMEQESADALRYWATSIKPGNDTVFNLEAIAVGRRLITKLWNACRFAESRLQGLDIASLNCQPDDLLPTDRWLLSRLSQTITFATRQLEQSDYATARAEVERFFWTDLCDNYLELAKSRLYKEGGQIVLLLSGRFITHY
;
A
#
# COMPACT_ATOMS: atom_id res chain seq x y z
N MET A 1 11.12 -15.78 -16.49
CA MET A 1 10.20 -15.97 -15.36
C MET A 1 9.08 -16.91 -15.78
N VAL A 2 8.74 -17.91 -14.97
CA VAL A 2 7.64 -18.85 -15.22
C VAL A 2 6.64 -18.72 -14.07
N SER A 3 5.36 -18.54 -14.35
CA SER A 3 4.29 -18.52 -13.34
C SER A 3 3.70 -19.91 -13.17
N GLY A 4 3.30 -20.26 -11.94
CA GLY A 4 2.55 -21.48 -11.69
C GLY A 4 1.09 -21.39 -12.14
N HIS A 5 0.33 -22.43 -11.84
CA HIS A 5 -1.07 -22.55 -12.16
C HIS A 5 -1.98 -22.17 -10.99
N ALA A 6 -3.08 -21.50 -11.32
CA ALA A 6 -4.22 -21.40 -10.42
C ALA A 6 -4.98 -22.72 -10.41
N LEU A 7 -5.24 -23.22 -9.22
CA LEU A 7 -5.91 -24.49 -8.95
C LEU A 7 -7.30 -24.25 -8.35
N SER A 8 -8.22 -25.19 -8.57
CA SER A 8 -9.49 -25.25 -7.85
C SER A 8 -9.24 -25.59 -6.38
N THR A 9 -10.30 -25.51 -5.56
CA THR A 9 -10.29 -25.96 -4.15
C THR A 9 -9.87 -27.42 -4.01
N GLU A 10 -10.15 -28.25 -5.00
CA GLU A 10 -9.74 -29.66 -5.10
C GLU A 10 -8.32 -29.86 -5.67
N ARG A 11 -7.53 -28.79 -5.84
CA ARG A 11 -6.17 -28.78 -6.41
C ARG A 11 -6.07 -29.24 -7.87
N ASN A 12 -7.16 -29.19 -8.62
CA ASN A 12 -7.14 -29.41 -10.05
C ASN A 12 -6.82 -28.09 -10.77
N LYS A 13 -5.98 -28.13 -11.82
CA LYS A 13 -5.75 -26.96 -12.68
C LYS A 13 -7.07 -26.36 -13.17
N LEU A 14 -7.24 -25.05 -13.01
CA LEU A 14 -8.38 -24.32 -13.57
C LEU A 14 -8.30 -24.32 -15.10
N SER A 15 -9.37 -24.75 -15.76
CA SER A 15 -9.46 -24.74 -17.22
C SER A 15 -10.91 -24.71 -17.69
N LYS A 16 -11.14 -24.04 -18.83
CA LYS A 16 -12.48 -23.97 -19.45
C LYS A 16 -13.07 -25.35 -19.75
N SER A 17 -12.23 -26.30 -20.20
CA SER A 17 -12.67 -27.65 -20.54
C SER A 17 -13.04 -28.52 -19.33
N LYS A 18 -12.55 -28.20 -18.12
CA LYS A 18 -12.87 -28.94 -16.89
C LYS A 18 -14.06 -28.38 -16.12
N SER A 19 -14.75 -27.37 -16.65
CA SER A 19 -15.91 -26.71 -16.03
C SER A 19 -15.68 -26.26 -14.57
N ASN A 20 -14.41 -26.12 -14.16
CA ASN A 20 -14.02 -25.82 -12.77
C ASN A 20 -13.62 -24.35 -12.58
N SER A 21 -13.83 -23.52 -13.60
CA SER A 21 -13.60 -22.07 -13.58
C SER A 21 -14.95 -21.34 -13.59
N THR A 22 -15.57 -21.15 -12.42
CA THR A 22 -16.85 -20.43 -12.29
C THR A 22 -16.70 -18.97 -12.71
N GLY A 23 -17.52 -18.50 -13.66
CA GLY A 23 -17.60 -17.08 -14.10
C GLY A 23 -16.39 -16.54 -14.87
N GLY A 24 -15.21 -17.14 -14.69
CA GLY A 24 -13.95 -16.67 -15.28
C GLY A 24 -13.45 -15.35 -14.67
N PRO A 25 -12.28 -14.87 -15.12
CA PRO A 25 -11.65 -13.68 -14.54
C PRO A 25 -12.47 -12.40 -14.71
N LEU A 26 -13.19 -12.24 -15.83
CA LEU A 26 -13.97 -11.02 -16.11
C LEU A 26 -15.12 -10.84 -15.12
N ALA A 27 -15.93 -11.88 -14.90
CA ALA A 27 -17.03 -11.83 -13.94
C ALA A 27 -16.51 -11.55 -12.51
N LEU A 28 -15.34 -12.10 -12.18
CA LEU A 28 -14.70 -11.86 -10.88
C LEU A 28 -14.22 -10.41 -10.74
N MET A 29 -13.68 -9.81 -11.81
CA MET A 29 -13.26 -8.41 -11.81
C MET A 29 -14.45 -7.46 -11.66
N GLU A 30 -15.60 -7.79 -12.25
CA GLU A 30 -16.86 -7.05 -12.08
C GLU A 30 -17.36 -7.10 -10.63
N GLN A 31 -17.18 -8.23 -9.95
CA GLN A 31 -17.63 -8.42 -8.55
C GLN A 31 -16.69 -7.80 -7.51
N GLU A 32 -15.37 -7.89 -7.70
CA GLU A 32 -14.39 -7.61 -6.62
C GLU A 32 -13.47 -6.41 -6.90
N SER A 33 -13.32 -5.99 -8.16
CA SER A 33 -12.29 -5.09 -8.73
C SER A 33 -11.06 -5.79 -9.32
N ALA A 34 -10.51 -5.17 -10.38
CA ALA A 34 -9.29 -5.61 -11.04
C ALA A 34 -8.08 -5.63 -10.10
N ASP A 35 -7.97 -4.64 -9.21
CA ASP A 35 -6.81 -4.52 -8.34
C ASP A 35 -6.84 -5.53 -7.19
N ALA A 36 -8.02 -5.89 -6.68
CA ALA A 36 -8.14 -6.97 -5.70
C ALA A 36 -7.72 -8.32 -6.30
N LEU A 37 -8.06 -8.56 -7.58
CA LEU A 37 -7.59 -9.74 -8.30
C LEU A 37 -6.07 -9.72 -8.55
N ARG A 38 -5.52 -8.56 -8.94
CA ARG A 38 -4.05 -8.38 -9.09
C ARG A 38 -3.33 -8.58 -7.77
N TYR A 39 -3.89 -8.13 -6.65
CA TYR A 39 -3.34 -8.37 -5.33
C TYR A 39 -3.17 -9.86 -5.07
N TRP A 40 -4.21 -10.66 -5.30
CA TRP A 40 -4.11 -12.12 -5.17
C TRP A 40 -3.07 -12.71 -6.14
N ALA A 41 -3.11 -12.33 -7.43
CA ALA A 41 -2.17 -12.84 -8.42
C ALA A 41 -0.70 -12.52 -8.10
N THR A 42 -0.45 -11.35 -7.51
CA THR A 42 0.89 -10.91 -7.08
C THR A 42 1.26 -11.39 -5.68
N SER A 43 0.35 -12.04 -4.94
CA SER A 43 0.68 -12.66 -3.65
C SER A 43 1.42 -14.00 -3.79
N ILE A 44 1.48 -14.55 -5.00
CA ILE A 44 2.02 -15.89 -5.28
C ILE A 44 3.42 -15.76 -5.86
N LYS A 45 4.40 -16.44 -5.25
CA LYS A 45 5.77 -16.46 -5.79
C LYS A 45 5.79 -17.07 -7.20
N PRO A 46 6.60 -16.51 -8.12
CA PRO A 46 6.81 -17.12 -9.43
C PRO A 46 7.17 -18.61 -9.31
N GLY A 47 6.65 -19.43 -10.21
CA GLY A 47 6.87 -20.88 -10.24
C GLY A 47 5.96 -21.69 -9.31
N ASN A 48 5.24 -21.06 -8.38
CA ASN A 48 4.37 -21.77 -7.45
C ASN A 48 2.94 -21.84 -7.96
N ASP A 49 2.35 -23.04 -7.90
CA ASP A 49 0.92 -23.23 -8.04
C ASP A 49 0.20 -22.72 -6.78
N THR A 50 -1.02 -22.21 -6.93
CA THR A 50 -1.84 -21.79 -5.80
C THR A 50 -3.29 -22.20 -5.98
N VAL A 51 -3.97 -22.47 -4.88
CA VAL A 51 -5.42 -22.59 -4.88
C VAL A 51 -6.03 -21.20 -5.05
N PHE A 52 -7.04 -21.10 -5.91
CA PHE A 52 -7.86 -19.91 -6.04
C PHE A 52 -8.61 -19.65 -4.74
N ASN A 53 -8.43 -18.46 -4.17
CA ASN A 53 -8.92 -18.11 -2.84
C ASN A 53 -9.62 -16.75 -2.87
N LEU A 54 -10.95 -16.75 -2.72
CA LEU A 54 -11.76 -15.53 -2.63
C LEU A 54 -11.45 -14.70 -1.38
N GLU A 55 -11.06 -15.33 -0.27
CA GLU A 55 -10.70 -14.62 0.96
C GLU A 55 -9.45 -13.75 0.73
N ALA A 56 -8.47 -14.26 -0.03
CA ALA A 56 -7.26 -13.50 -0.37
C ALA A 56 -7.58 -12.29 -1.26
N ILE A 57 -8.57 -12.41 -2.16
CA ILE A 57 -9.08 -11.28 -2.95
C ILE A 57 -9.75 -10.25 -2.03
N ALA A 58 -10.57 -10.71 -1.08
CA ALA A 58 -11.19 -9.83 -0.09
C ALA A 58 -10.16 -9.09 0.79
N VAL A 59 -9.02 -9.72 1.11
CA VAL A 59 -7.88 -9.03 1.74
C VAL A 59 -7.35 -7.91 0.84
N GLY A 60 -7.12 -8.19 -0.44
CA GLY A 60 -6.68 -7.19 -1.41
C GLY A 60 -7.64 -5.99 -1.51
N ARG A 61 -8.94 -6.25 -1.54
CA ARG A 61 -9.97 -5.20 -1.51
C ARG A 61 -9.84 -4.31 -0.26
N ARG A 62 -9.66 -4.90 0.92
CA ARG A 62 -9.46 -4.14 2.17
C ARG A 62 -8.20 -3.27 2.10
N LEU A 63 -7.11 -3.78 1.52
CA LEU A 63 -5.90 -2.99 1.32
C LEU A 63 -6.17 -1.78 0.42
N ILE A 64 -6.85 -1.97 -0.72
CA ILE A 64 -7.16 -0.90 -1.67
C ILE A 64 -8.05 0.17 -1.01
N THR A 65 -9.06 -0.25 -0.24
CA THR A 65 -9.90 0.69 0.53
C THR A 65 -9.06 1.48 1.55
N LYS A 66 -8.14 0.83 2.26
CA LYS A 66 -7.25 1.51 3.21
C LYS A 66 -6.31 2.49 2.50
N LEU A 67 -5.77 2.13 1.34
CA LEU A 67 -4.96 3.01 0.49
C LEU A 67 -5.74 4.24 0.04
N TRP A 68 -6.95 4.04 -0.46
CA TRP A 68 -7.83 5.14 -0.87
C TRP A 68 -8.12 6.09 0.31
N ASN A 69 -8.44 5.56 1.49
CA ASN A 69 -8.68 6.35 2.70
C ASN A 69 -7.43 7.14 3.12
N ALA A 70 -6.25 6.52 3.07
CA ALA A 70 -4.98 7.18 3.42
C ALA A 70 -4.65 8.32 2.44
N CYS A 71 -4.81 8.10 1.14
CA CYS A 71 -4.64 9.13 0.12
C CYS A 71 -5.63 10.29 0.31
N ARG A 72 -6.90 9.99 0.56
CA ARG A 72 -7.93 11.02 0.81
C ARG A 72 -7.66 11.84 2.04
N PHE A 73 -7.18 11.20 3.12
CA PHE A 73 -6.71 11.89 4.31
C PHE A 73 -5.55 12.82 3.96
N ALA A 74 -4.49 12.32 3.32
CA ALA A 74 -3.32 13.13 2.95
C ALA A 74 -3.71 14.32 2.07
N GLU A 75 -4.49 14.10 1.02
CA GLU A 75 -4.96 15.15 0.11
C GLU A 75 -5.70 16.26 0.85
N SER A 76 -6.58 15.91 1.79
CA SER A 76 -7.29 16.90 2.62
C SER A 76 -6.37 17.75 3.51
N ARG A 77 -5.14 17.30 3.76
CA ARG A 77 -4.14 18.01 4.57
C ARG A 77 -3.14 18.80 3.74
N LEU A 78 -2.99 18.44 2.47
CA LEU A 78 -2.06 19.10 1.54
C LEU A 78 -2.76 20.20 0.71
N GLN A 79 -4.08 20.30 0.79
CA GLN A 79 -4.84 21.31 0.05
C GLN A 79 -4.43 22.73 0.47
N GLY A 80 -4.08 23.58 -0.50
CA GLY A 80 -3.64 24.96 -0.28
C GLY A 80 -2.17 25.09 0.15
N LEU A 81 -1.44 23.98 0.26
CA LEU A 81 -0.01 24.00 0.53
C LEU A 81 0.75 24.34 -0.75
N ASP A 82 1.46 25.47 -0.76
CA ASP A 82 2.40 25.77 -1.84
C ASP A 82 3.70 25.01 -1.61
N ILE A 83 3.85 23.88 -2.32
CA ILE A 83 5.03 23.01 -2.25
C ILE A 83 6.31 23.78 -2.60
N ALA A 84 6.25 24.74 -3.54
CA ALA A 84 7.43 25.50 -3.94
C ALA A 84 7.90 26.47 -2.84
N SER A 85 7.00 26.87 -1.94
CA SER A 85 7.31 27.69 -0.77
C SER A 85 7.87 26.90 0.42
N LEU A 86 7.77 25.56 0.40
CA LEU A 86 8.29 24.71 1.46
C LEU A 86 9.82 24.69 1.40
N ASN A 87 10.45 25.35 2.37
CA ASN A 87 11.88 25.21 2.61
C ASN A 87 12.12 24.33 3.84
N CYS A 88 11.90 23.03 3.68
CA CYS A 88 12.16 22.04 4.72
C CYS A 88 13.56 21.45 4.53
N GLN A 89 14.45 21.73 5.48
CA GLN A 89 15.75 21.09 5.59
C GLN A 89 15.63 19.79 6.39
N PRO A 90 16.55 18.83 6.19
CA PRO A 90 16.55 17.58 6.97
C PRO A 90 16.51 17.82 8.48
N ASP A 91 17.14 18.90 8.96
CA ASP A 91 17.20 19.27 10.37
C ASP A 91 15.88 19.77 10.95
N ASP A 92 14.95 20.19 10.10
CA ASP A 92 13.61 20.64 10.51
C ASP A 92 12.66 19.46 10.81
N LEU A 93 13.02 18.24 10.39
CA LEU A 93 12.21 17.04 10.55
C LEU A 93 12.24 16.52 11.98
N LEU A 94 11.09 16.10 12.51
CA LEU A 94 11.07 15.43 13.81
C LEU A 94 11.71 14.04 13.72
N PRO A 95 12.22 13.48 14.84
CA PRO A 95 12.81 12.13 14.84
C PRO A 95 11.90 11.06 14.23
N THR A 96 10.59 11.17 14.42
CA THR A 96 9.57 10.27 13.82
C THR A 96 9.49 10.39 12.31
N ASP A 97 9.73 11.58 11.75
CA ASP A 97 9.59 11.85 10.32
C ASP A 97 10.83 11.29 9.62
N ARG A 98 12.00 11.53 10.22
CA ARG A 98 13.27 10.89 9.80
C ARG A 98 13.19 9.37 9.91
N TRP A 99 12.58 8.85 10.97
CA TRP A 99 12.33 7.41 11.13
C TRP A 99 11.48 6.88 9.98
N LEU A 100 10.33 7.49 9.68
CA LEU A 100 9.47 7.03 8.59
C LEU A 100 10.20 7.08 7.24
N LEU A 101 10.93 8.17 6.95
CA LEU A 101 11.70 8.29 5.71
C LEU A 101 12.81 7.23 5.61
N SER A 102 13.48 6.93 6.73
CA SER A 102 14.44 5.83 6.78
C SER A 102 13.77 4.48 6.51
N ARG A 103 12.59 4.22 7.08
CA ARG A 103 11.81 3.01 6.83
C ARG A 103 11.37 2.90 5.37
N LEU A 104 10.92 4.01 4.78
CA LEU A 104 10.57 4.08 3.37
C LEU A 104 11.78 3.76 2.47
N SER A 105 12.94 4.36 2.75
CA SER A 105 14.17 4.11 1.99
C SER A 105 14.60 2.65 2.06
N GLN A 106 14.48 2.01 3.23
CA GLN A 106 14.76 0.58 3.41
C GLN A 106 13.77 -0.29 2.60
N THR A 107 12.47 0.02 2.69
CA THR A 107 11.40 -0.65 1.93
C THR A 107 11.64 -0.55 0.42
N ILE A 108 11.95 0.64 -0.10
CA ILE A 108 12.25 0.85 -1.52
C ILE A 108 13.46 0.01 -1.94
N THR A 109 14.55 0.09 -1.19
CA THR A 109 15.78 -0.65 -1.51
C THR A 109 15.53 -2.16 -1.54
N PHE A 110 14.80 -2.69 -0.56
CA PHE A 110 14.45 -4.10 -0.49
C PHE A 110 13.51 -4.50 -1.63
N ALA A 111 12.40 -3.79 -1.82
CA ALA A 111 11.41 -4.10 -2.83
C ALA A 111 12.02 -4.04 -4.25
N THR A 112 12.87 -3.05 -4.53
CA THR A 112 13.60 -2.95 -5.81
C THR A 112 14.46 -4.20 -6.06
N ARG A 113 15.27 -4.63 -5.09
CA ARG A 113 16.09 -5.84 -5.23
C ARG A 113 15.25 -7.10 -5.50
N GLN A 114 14.12 -7.23 -4.80
CA GLN A 114 13.22 -8.36 -5.02
C GLN A 114 12.57 -8.32 -6.40
N LEU A 115 12.18 -7.13 -6.89
CA LEU A 115 11.62 -6.95 -8.23
C LEU A 115 12.65 -7.23 -9.33
N GLU A 116 13.91 -6.82 -9.16
CA GLU A 116 15.02 -7.15 -10.07
C GLU A 116 15.22 -8.66 -10.20
N GLN A 117 14.97 -9.40 -9.12
CA GLN A 117 14.99 -10.86 -9.08
C GLN A 117 13.66 -11.50 -9.52
N SER A 118 12.70 -10.70 -9.99
CA SER A 118 11.33 -11.11 -10.33
C SER A 118 10.50 -11.68 -9.18
N ASP A 119 10.92 -11.55 -7.91
CA ASP A 119 10.13 -11.94 -6.72
C ASP A 119 9.18 -10.81 -6.30
N TYR A 120 8.19 -10.55 -7.15
CA TYR A 120 7.16 -9.54 -6.91
C TYR A 120 6.30 -9.83 -5.67
N ALA A 121 6.18 -11.11 -5.27
CA ALA A 121 5.37 -11.49 -4.11
C ALA A 121 6.03 -11.04 -2.79
N THR A 122 7.33 -11.25 -2.67
CA THR A 122 8.11 -10.75 -1.53
C THR A 122 8.17 -9.21 -1.54
N ALA A 123 8.37 -8.59 -2.71
CA ALA A 123 8.37 -7.12 -2.83
C ALA A 123 7.04 -6.50 -2.37
N ARG A 124 5.92 -7.04 -2.86
CA ARG A 124 4.57 -6.59 -2.49
C ARG A 124 4.32 -6.72 -0.98
N ALA A 125 4.71 -7.84 -0.38
CA ALA A 125 4.53 -8.08 1.05
C ALA A 125 5.31 -7.07 1.91
N GLU A 126 6.53 -6.69 1.50
CA GLU A 126 7.31 -5.64 2.14
C GLU A 126 6.60 -4.28 2.08
N VAL A 127 6.16 -3.88 0.89
CA VAL A 127 5.47 -2.61 0.65
C VAL A 127 4.16 -2.55 1.43
N GLU A 128 3.39 -3.64 1.44
CA GLU A 128 2.14 -3.75 2.20
C GLU A 128 2.39 -3.60 3.69
N ARG A 129 3.40 -4.28 4.25
CA ARG A 129 3.74 -4.17 5.67
C ARG A 129 4.15 -2.74 6.04
N PHE A 130 5.00 -2.11 5.23
CA PHE A 130 5.36 -0.70 5.43
C PHE A 130 4.12 0.20 5.42
N PHE A 131 3.25 0.03 4.43
CA PHE A 131 2.04 0.83 4.29
C PHE A 131 1.09 0.69 5.50
N TRP A 132 0.85 -0.54 5.94
CA TRP A 132 -0.05 -0.81 7.06
C TRP A 132 0.57 -0.42 8.39
N THR A 133 1.73 -1.00 8.72
CA THR A 133 2.30 -0.89 10.06
C THR A 133 3.06 0.41 10.24
N ASP A 134 4.04 0.70 9.38
CA ASP A 134 4.94 1.84 9.60
C ASP A 134 4.24 3.17 9.30
N LEU A 135 3.51 3.23 8.17
CA LEU A 135 2.83 4.45 7.75
C LEU A 135 1.47 4.62 8.45
N CYS A 136 0.53 3.69 8.26
CA CYS A 136 -0.86 3.91 8.70
C CYS A 136 -1.03 3.80 10.22
N ASP A 137 -0.62 2.70 10.84
CA ASP A 137 -0.88 2.44 12.25
C ASP A 137 0.03 3.24 13.18
N ASN A 138 1.26 3.55 12.76
CA ASN A 138 2.21 4.30 13.55
C ASN A 138 2.30 5.77 13.12
N TYR A 139 2.86 6.06 11.94
CA TYR A 139 3.20 7.43 11.60
C TYR A 139 1.98 8.34 11.47
N LEU A 140 0.93 7.93 10.76
CA LEU A 140 -0.27 8.75 10.61
C LEU A 140 -0.95 9.00 11.96
N GLU A 141 -1.01 8.00 12.84
CA GLU A 141 -1.58 8.18 14.19
C GLU A 141 -0.76 9.18 15.02
N LEU A 142 0.57 9.11 14.97
CA LEU A 142 1.45 10.09 15.62
C LEU A 142 1.28 11.49 15.02
N ALA A 143 1.18 11.58 13.69
CA ALA A 143 1.03 12.83 12.96
C ALA A 143 -0.32 13.51 13.23
N LYS A 144 -1.41 12.75 13.45
CA LYS A 144 -2.73 13.30 13.80
C LYS A 144 -2.64 14.27 14.98
N SER A 145 -1.90 13.94 16.04
CA SER A 145 -1.75 14.82 17.21
C SER A 145 -1.18 16.20 16.87
N ARG A 146 -0.34 16.29 15.84
CA ARG A 146 0.26 17.54 15.34
C ARG A 146 -0.70 18.28 14.43
N LEU A 147 -1.43 17.55 13.61
CA LEU A 147 -2.42 18.09 12.68
C LEU A 147 -3.68 18.62 13.38
N TYR A 148 -3.99 18.15 14.60
CA TYR A 148 -5.19 18.54 15.35
C TYR A 148 -4.94 19.51 16.51
N LYS A 149 -3.68 19.80 16.88
CA LYS A 149 -3.37 20.83 17.87
C LYS A 149 -3.49 22.21 17.21
N GLU A 150 -4.51 22.96 17.65
CA GLU A 150 -4.89 24.34 17.31
C GLU A 150 -6.04 24.50 16.28
N GLY A 151 -7.28 24.52 16.79
CA GLY A 151 -8.33 25.43 16.31
C GLY A 151 -8.73 25.39 14.83
N GLY A 152 -8.48 24.31 14.10
CA GLY A 152 -8.88 24.19 12.68
C GLY A 152 -8.00 24.94 11.69
N GLN A 153 -6.85 25.48 12.11
CA GLN A 153 -5.82 26.02 11.22
C GLN A 153 -4.54 25.18 11.29
N ILE A 154 -3.94 24.95 10.13
CA ILE A 154 -2.81 24.04 9.96
C ILE A 154 -1.54 24.72 10.46
N VAL A 155 -0.89 24.13 11.46
CA VAL A 155 0.51 24.41 11.80
C VAL A 155 1.34 23.18 11.46
N LEU A 156 2.13 23.25 10.39
CA LEU A 156 3.21 22.29 10.16
C LEU A 156 4.30 22.56 11.21
N LEU A 157 4.23 21.83 12.32
CA LEU A 157 5.26 21.87 13.36
C LEU A 157 6.50 21.10 12.88
N LEU A 158 7.30 21.75 12.05
CA LEU A 158 8.67 21.34 11.82
C LEU A 158 9.53 21.94 12.95
N SER A 159 10.16 21.07 13.74
CA SER A 159 11.07 21.39 14.85
C SER A 159 10.63 22.46 15.87
N GLY A 160 9.32 22.68 16.07
CA GLY A 160 8.82 23.72 16.98
C GLY A 160 8.81 25.15 16.40
N ARG A 161 8.96 25.31 15.09
CA ARG A 161 8.69 26.57 14.38
C ARG A 161 7.33 26.50 13.70
N PHE A 162 6.51 27.51 13.96
CA PHE A 162 5.20 27.69 13.33
C PHE A 162 5.42 28.15 11.89
N ILE A 163 5.06 27.32 10.90
CA ILE A 163 4.84 27.80 9.54
C ILE A 163 3.35 28.14 9.44
N THR A 164 3.01 29.40 9.67
CA THR A 164 1.68 29.94 9.40
C THR A 164 1.66 30.49 7.97
N HIS A 165 0.80 29.93 7.12
CA HIS A 165 0.42 30.58 5.86
C HIS A 165 -0.72 31.57 6.15
N TYR A 166 -0.52 32.84 5.78
CA TYR A 166 -1.55 33.88 5.77
C TYR A 166 -2.58 33.64 4.67
#